data_AF-A0A7X9R4J3-F1
#
_entry.id   AF-A0A7X9R4J3-F1
#
_cell.length_a   1.000
_cell.length_b   1.000
_cell.length_c   1.000
_cell.angle_alpha   90.00
_cell.angle_beta   90.00
_cell.angle_gamma   90.00
#
_symmetry.space_group_name_H-M   'P 1'
#
loop_
_entity.id
_entity.type
_entity.pdbx_description
1 polymer ?
#
loop_
_entity_poly.entity_id
_entity_poly.type
_entity_poly.pdbx_seq_one_letter_code
_entity_poly.pdbx_strand_id
1 'polypeptide(L)' 'MKETLDEAGLVADVPDETLLAVARGLCDQLAAGMPEERILETARPIASYAAAATHTTMPGDDAARHYVEITRETYC' A
#
# COMPACT_ATOMS: atom_id res chain seq x y z
N MET A 1 6.99 -0.30 -7.95
CA MET A 1 6.21 0.00 -6.74
C MET A 1 5.94 1.49 -6.55
N LYS A 2 6.93 2.34 -6.19
CA LYS A 2 6.69 3.77 -5.90
C LYS A 2 6.02 4.48 -7.07
N GLU A 3 6.57 4.39 -8.29
CA GLU A 3 5.99 5.02 -9.48
C GLU A 3 4.54 4.58 -9.71
N THR A 4 4.25 3.28 -9.60
CA THR A 4 2.90 2.72 -9.76
C THR A 4 1.93 3.20 -8.68
N LEU A 5 2.38 3.33 -7.44
CA LEU A 5 1.58 3.91 -6.36
C LEU A 5 1.36 5.42 -6.61
N ASP A 6 2.35 6.13 -7.14
CA ASP A 6 2.25 7.56 -7.42
C ASP A 6 1.24 7.84 -8.55
N GLU A 7 1.28 7.03 -9.62
CA GLU A 7 0.29 7.04 -10.70
C GLU A 7 -1.14 6.80 -10.19
N ALA A 8 -1.30 5.99 -9.14
CA ALA A 8 -2.58 5.75 -8.47
C ALA A 8 -2.98 6.84 -7.47
N GLY A 9 -2.13 7.85 -7.24
CA GLY A 9 -2.34 8.87 -6.22
C GLY A 9 -2.18 8.34 -4.79
N LEU A 10 -1.27 7.39 -4.58
CA LEU A 10 -1.09 6.66 -3.33
C LEU A 10 0.32 6.82 -2.71
N VAL A 11 1.12 7.79 -3.16
CA VAL A 11 2.46 8.08 -2.60
C VAL A 11 2.50 9.36 -1.77
N ALA A 12 1.66 10.35 -2.05
CA ALA A 12 1.65 11.65 -1.34
C ALA A 12 3.08 12.19 -1.07
N ASP A 13 3.34 12.63 0.16
CA ASP A 13 4.65 12.98 0.71
C ASP A 13 5.27 11.84 1.54
N VAL A 14 4.84 10.59 1.33
CA VAL A 14 5.36 9.43 2.07
C VAL A 14 6.84 9.22 1.72
N PRO A 15 7.76 9.21 2.72
CA PRO A 15 9.17 8.98 2.48
C PRO A 15 9.45 7.60 1.86
N ASP A 16 10.45 7.52 1.00
CA ASP A 16 10.81 6.28 0.29
C ASP A 16 11.15 5.13 1.26
N GLU A 17 11.83 5.43 2.37
CA GLU A 17 12.13 4.45 3.41
C GLU A 17 10.88 3.90 4.10
N THR A 18 9.84 4.73 4.22
CA THR A 18 8.54 4.31 4.79
C THR A 18 7.82 3.40 3.80
N LEU A 19 7.80 3.77 2.52
CA LEU A 19 7.22 2.93 1.46
C LEU A 19 7.92 1.57 1.38
N LEU A 20 9.25 1.55 1.45
CA LEU A 20 10.05 0.32 1.48
C LEU A 20 9.75 -0.56 2.69
N ALA A 21 9.63 0.03 3.88
CA ALA A 21 9.29 -0.69 5.10
C ALA A 21 7.89 -1.32 5.01
N VAL A 22 6.91 -0.57 4.49
CA VAL A 22 5.55 -1.07 4.24
C VAL A 22 5.58 -2.22 3.23
N ALA A 23 6.25 -2.04 2.09
CA ALA A 23 6.36 -3.06 1.05
C ALA A 23 6.94 -4.36 1.58
N ARG A 24 8.02 -4.25 2.38
CA ARG A 24 8.65 -5.40 3.03
C ARG A 24 7.69 -6.10 3.99
N GLY A 25 7.01 -5.34 4.85
CA GLY A 25 6.05 -5.89 5.80
C GLY A 25 4.88 -6.61 5.11
N LEU A 26 4.30 -6.01 4.08
CA LEU A 26 3.23 -6.63 3.30
C LEU A 26 3.72 -7.87 2.56
N CYS A 27 4.93 -7.84 2.01
CA CYS A 27 5.51 -8.98 1.33
C CYS A 27 5.77 -10.17 2.28
N ASP A 28 6.30 -9.90 3.48
CA ASP A 28 6.52 -10.92 4.50
C ASP A 28 5.19 -11.58 4.92
N GLN A 29 4.11 -10.80 5.05
CA GLN A 29 2.76 -11.31 5.36
C GLN A 29 2.17 -12.14 4.20
N LEU A 30 2.36 -11.70 2.96
CA LEU A 30 1.95 -12.45 1.76
C LEU A 30 2.69 -13.78 1.66
N ALA A 31 4.01 -13.78 1.88
CA ALA A 31 4.84 -14.98 1.87
C ALA A 31 4.48 -15.95 3.01
N ALA A 32 4.06 -15.42 4.17
CA ALA A 32 3.56 -16.21 5.29
C ALA A 32 2.15 -16.78 5.06
N GLY A 33 1.49 -16.45 3.94
CA GLY A 33 0.14 -16.91 3.62
C GLY A 33 -0.92 -16.34 4.57
N MET A 34 -0.71 -15.13 5.09
CA MET A 34 -1.68 -14.49 5.98
C MET A 34 -3.02 -14.26 5.26
N PRO A 35 -4.16 -14.28 5.98
CA PRO A 35 -5.46 -13.95 5.41
C PRO A 35 -5.45 -12.53 4.84
N GLU A 36 -6.05 -12.34 3.66
CA GLU A 36 -6.05 -11.06 2.94
C GLU A 36 -6.59 -9.91 3.81
N GLU A 37 -7.66 -10.13 4.57
CA GLU A 37 -8.23 -9.13 5.48
C GLU A 37 -7.21 -8.60 6.50
N ARG A 38 -6.30 -9.46 6.99
CA ARG A 38 -5.22 -9.07 7.93
C ARG A 38 -4.11 -8.29 7.24
N ILE A 39 -3.83 -8.60 5.98
CA ILE A 39 -2.87 -7.87 5.16
C ILE A 39 -3.43 -6.47 4.84
N LEU A 40 -4.71 -6.40 4.48
CA LEU A 40 -5.42 -5.13 4.24
C LEU A 40 -5.48 -4.26 5.49
N GLU A 41 -5.68 -4.83 6.68
CA GLU A 41 -5.58 -4.10 7.96
C GLU A 41 -4.21 -3.43 8.14
N THR A 42 -3.13 -4.08 7.67
CA THR A 42 -1.76 -3.52 7.75
C THR A 42 -1.55 -2.38 6.74
N ALA A 43 -2.10 -2.50 5.53
CA ALA A 43 -1.99 -1.48 4.49
C ALA A 43 -2.92 -0.27 4.71
N ARG A 44 -4.04 -0.46 5.42
CA ARG A 44 -5.11 0.55 5.56
C ARG A 44 -4.65 1.93 6.07
N PRO A 45 -3.80 2.03 7.11
CA PRO A 45 -3.38 3.33 7.65
C PRO A 45 -2.60 4.17 6.63
N ILE A 46 -1.62 3.57 5.96
CA ILE A 46 -0.80 4.28 4.97
C ILE A 46 -1.58 4.58 3.69
N ALA A 47 -2.42 3.65 3.25
CA ALA A 47 -3.28 3.85 2.10
C ALA A 47 -4.30 4.98 2.34
N SER A 48 -4.91 5.03 3.52
CA SER A 48 -5.86 6.09 3.89
C SER A 48 -5.17 7.46 4.00
N TYR A 49 -3.96 7.50 4.58
CA TYR A 49 -3.15 8.71 4.62
C TYR A 49 -2.83 9.21 3.21
N ALA A 50 -2.27 8.34 2.37
CA ALA A 50 -1.86 8.72 1.03
C ALA A 50 -3.07 9.17 0.20
N ALA A 51 -4.20 8.47 0.30
CA ALA A 51 -5.41 8.85 -0.40
C ALA A 51 -5.96 10.22 0.05
N ALA A 52 -5.96 10.49 1.35
CA ALA A 52 -6.40 11.79 1.87
C ALA A 52 -5.46 12.93 1.42
N ALA A 53 -4.15 12.69 1.45
CA ALA A 53 -3.14 13.71 1.11
C ALA A 53 -3.11 14.05 -0.38
N THR A 54 -3.31 13.07 -1.27
CA THR A 54 -3.36 13.28 -2.72
C THR A 54 -4.73 13.73 -3.23
N HIS A 55 -5.74 13.81 -2.35
CA HIS A 55 -7.13 14.10 -2.71
C HIS A 55 -7.71 13.13 -3.76
N THR A 56 -7.22 11.89 -3.80
CA THR A 56 -7.82 10.86 -4.66
C THR A 56 -9.24 10.55 -4.21
N THR A 57 -10.11 10.22 -5.16
CA THR A 57 -11.48 9.79 -4.86
C THR A 57 -11.57 8.31 -4.47
N MET A 58 -10.43 7.62 -4.40
CA MET A 58 -10.36 6.20 -4.07
C MET A 58 -10.74 5.96 -2.60
N PRO A 59 -11.71 5.07 -2.31
CA PRO A 59 -12.03 4.67 -0.95
C PRO A 59 -10.82 4.05 -0.24
N GLY A 60 -10.68 4.25 1.08
CA GLY A 60 -9.53 3.78 1.85
C GLY A 60 -9.29 2.26 1.80
N ASP A 61 -10.36 1.46 1.70
CA ASP A 61 -10.26 0.00 1.56
C ASP A 61 -9.77 -0.42 0.16
N ASP A 62 -10.14 0.32 -0.88
CA ASP A 62 -9.65 0.08 -2.25
C ASP A 62 -8.21 0.56 -2.41
N ALA A 63 -7.83 1.66 -1.75
CA ALA A 63 -6.45 2.11 -1.66
C ALA A 63 -5.56 1.07 -0.96
N ALA A 64 -6.06 0.44 0.11
CA ALA A 64 -5.35 -0.62 0.81
C ALA A 64 -5.14 -1.85 -0.09
N ARG A 65 -6.16 -2.24 -0.86
CA ARG A 65 -6.03 -3.32 -1.87
C ARG A 65 -4.96 -2.98 -2.90
N HIS A 66 -4.97 -1.77 -3.46
CA HIS A 66 -3.94 -1.35 -4.40
C HIS A 66 -2.53 -1.40 -3.82
N TYR A 67 -2.34 -1.01 -2.56
CA TYR A 67 -1.06 -1.16 -1.88
C TYR A 67 -0.59 -2.61 -1.84
N VAL A 68 -1.48 -3.55 -1.52
CA VAL A 68 -1.17 -4.98 -1.45
C VAL A 68 -0.89 -5.57 -2.84
N GLU A 69 -1.73 -5.26 -3.83
CA GLU A 69 -1.57 -5.72 -5.21
C GLU A 69 -0.26 -5.21 -5.84
N ILE A 70 0.01 -3.91 -5.77
CA ILE A 70 1.23 -3.32 -6.32
C ILE A 70 2.47 -3.86 -5.60
N THR A 71 2.40 -4.09 -4.29
CA THR A 71 3.50 -4.72 -3.55
C THR A 71 3.73 -6.15 -4.05
N ARG A 72 2.67 -6.95 -4.20
CA ARG A 72 2.76 -8.32 -4.72
C ARG A 72 3.38 -8.37 -6.12
N GLU A 73 2.98 -7.45 -7.01
CA GLU A 73 3.39 -7.48 -8.42
C GLU A 73 4.78 -6.89 -8.66
N THR A 74 5.16 -5.88 -7.89
CA THR A 74 6.33 -5.03 -8.22
C THR A 74 7.43 -5.02 -7.17
N TYR A 75 7.26 -5.72 -6.04
CA TYR A 75 8.24 -5.73 -4.95
C TYR A 75 8.69 -7.14 -4.49
N CYS A 76 7.78 -8.13 -4.43
CA CYS A 76 8.01 -9.40 -3.72
C CYS A 76 9.04 -10.42 -4.26
#